data_AF-A0A5B7TWJ3-F1
#
_entry.id   AF-A0A5B7TWJ3-F1
#
_cell.length_a   1.000
_cell.length_b   1.000
_cell.length_c   1.000
_cell.angle_alpha   90.00
_cell.angle_beta   90.00
_cell.angle_gamma   90.00
#
_symmetry.space_group_name_H-M   'P 1'
#
loop_
_entity.id
_entity.type
_entity.pdbx_description
1 polymer ?
#
loop_
_entity_poly.entity_id
_entity_poly.type
_entity_poly.pdbx_seq_one_letter_code
_entity_poly.pdbx_strand_id
1 'polypeptide(L)'
;MNDQIKIVEAEILECRNKLNRKKKRIPLLIFIGIALSFIFPYLPGRRGRRPMMESWKYHYAVLFCAVIIAIVLAISYSMDKTKLEKNLRALKLRKYLIEQKRQTKN
;
A
#
# COMPACT_ATOMS: atom_id res chain seq x y z
N MET A 1 -32.28 -10.33 -9.06
CA MET A 1 -31.47 -10.83 -7.91
C MET A 1 -30.18 -11.51 -8.35
N ASN A 2 -30.18 -12.34 -9.40
CA ASN A 2 -28.94 -12.90 -9.96
C ASN A 2 -27.94 -11.81 -10.42
N ASP A 3 -28.43 -10.68 -10.94
CA ASP A 3 -27.53 -9.59 -11.37
C ASP A 3 -26.84 -8.89 -10.20
N GLN A 4 -27.49 -8.78 -9.04
CA GLN A 4 -26.87 -8.18 -7.86
C GLN A 4 -25.74 -9.05 -7.30
N ILE A 5 -25.88 -10.37 -7.37
CA ILE A 5 -24.82 -11.31 -6.94
C ILE A 5 -23.62 -11.20 -7.89
N LYS A 6 -23.86 -11.14 -9.21
CA LYS A 6 -22.80 -10.95 -10.21
C LYS A 6 -22.03 -9.64 -10.02
N ILE A 7 -22.72 -8.55 -9.69
CA ILE A 7 -22.10 -7.25 -9.40
C ILE A 7 -21.17 -7.35 -8.17
N VAL A 8 -21.65 -7.95 -7.08
CA VAL A 8 -20.84 -8.11 -5.86
C VAL A 8 -19.65 -9.04 -6.09
N GLU A 9 -19.79 -10.09 -6.91
CA GLU A 9 -18.68 -10.95 -7.31
C GLU A 9 -17.63 -10.23 -8.15
N ALA A 10 -18.07 -9.39 -9.09
CA ALA A 10 -17.16 -8.54 -9.87
C ALA A 10 -16.38 -7.57 -8.98
N GLU A 11 -17.05 -6.94 -8.00
CA GLU A 11 -16.38 -6.05 -7.02
C GLU A 11 -15.37 -6.81 -6.15
N ILE A 12 -15.67 -8.04 -5.72
CA ILE A 12 -14.74 -8.90 -4.96
C ILE A 12 -13.51 -9.24 -5.82
N LEU A 13 -13.72 -9.59 -7.09
CA LEU A 13 -12.65 -9.92 -8.03
C LEU A 13 -11.76 -8.68 -8.29
N GLU A 14 -12.37 -7.51 -8.47
CA GLU A 14 -11.65 -6.25 -8.65
C GLU A 14 -10.81 -5.91 -7.42
N CYS A 15 -11.37 -6.11 -6.22
CA CYS A 15 -10.66 -5.88 -4.95
C CYS A 15 -9.45 -6.82 -4.81
N ARG A 16 -9.61 -8.11 -5.15
CA ARG A 16 -8.49 -9.07 -5.23
C ARG A 16 -7.44 -8.65 -6.25
N ASN A 17 -7.86 -8.22 -7.44
CA ASN A 17 -6.95 -7.78 -8.48
C ASN A 17 -6.17 -6.53 -8.07
N LYS A 18 -6.80 -5.58 -7.37
CA LYS A 18 -6.12 -4.41 -6.77
C LYS A 18 -5.07 -4.84 -5.75
N LEU A 19 -5.37 -5.84 -4.91
CA LEU A 19 -4.44 -6.37 -3.92
C LEU A 19 -3.23 -7.06 -4.57
N ASN A 20 -3.46 -7.87 -5.61
CA ASN A 20 -2.40 -8.50 -6.39
C ASN A 20 -1.54 -7.49 -7.15
N ARG A 21 -2.14 -6.44 -7.74
CA ARG A 21 -1.40 -5.34 -8.38
C ARG A 21 -0.52 -4.60 -7.38
N LYS A 22 -1.01 -4.33 -6.16
CA LYS A 22 -0.19 -3.73 -5.10
C LYS A 22 0.98 -4.63 -4.70
N LYS A 23 0.76 -5.95 -4.57
CA LYS A 23 1.84 -6.91 -4.27
C LYS A 23 2.96 -6.88 -5.32
N LYS A 24 2.61 -6.79 -6.61
CA LYS A 24 3.60 -6.65 -7.72
C LYS A 24 4.35 -5.32 -7.70
N ARG A 25 3.80 -4.26 -7.11
CA ARG A 25 4.47 -2.95 -6.98
C ARG A 25 5.41 -2.87 -5.78
N ILE A 26 5.38 -3.82 -4.84
CA ILE A 26 6.30 -3.86 -3.70
C ILE A 26 7.77 -3.83 -4.14
N PRO A 27 8.25 -4.74 -5.03
CA PRO A 27 9.64 -4.71 -5.46
C PRO A 27 10.01 -3.38 -6.13
N LEU A 28 9.11 -2.82 -6.95
CA LEU A 28 9.32 -1.53 -7.60
C LEU A 28 9.49 -0.39 -6.57
N LEU A 29 8.65 -0.36 -5.54
CA LEU A 29 8.74 0.65 -4.47
C LEU A 29 10.02 0.50 -3.64
N ILE A 30 10.48 -0.73 -3.41
CA ILE A 30 11.76 -1.00 -2.74
C ILE A 30 12.91 -0.47 -3.60
N PHE A 31 12.93 -0.75 -4.89
CA PHE A 31 13.95 -0.23 -5.81
C PHE A 31 13.99 1.31 -5.84
N ILE A 32 12.82 1.95 -5.95
CA ILE A 32 12.71 3.41 -5.89
C ILE A 32 13.21 3.94 -4.54
N GLY A 33 12.84 3.28 -3.44
CA GLY A 33 13.28 3.66 -2.09
C GLY A 33 14.80 3.58 -1.92
N ILE A 34 15.43 2.51 -2.44
CA ILE A 34 16.89 2.36 -2.45
C ILE A 34 17.51 3.49 -3.27
N ALA A 35 17.05 3.74 -4.50
CA ALA A 35 17.58 4.81 -5.34
C ALA A 35 17.47 6.19 -4.66
N LEU A 36 16.32 6.47 -4.04
CA LEU A 36 16.11 7.70 -3.29
C LEU A 36 17.05 7.81 -2.08
N SER A 37 17.36 6.72 -1.38
CA SER A 37 18.28 6.74 -0.23
C SER A 37 19.71 7.18 -0.59
N PHE A 38 20.13 6.97 -1.84
CA PHE A 38 21.43 7.46 -2.34
C PHE A 38 21.38 8.91 -2.81
N ILE A 39 20.24 9.38 -3.32
CA ILE A 39 20.06 10.75 -3.85
C ILE A 39 19.78 11.75 -2.72
N PHE A 40 18.97 11.37 -1.73
CA PHE A 40 18.52 12.24 -0.64
C PHE A 40 19.67 12.88 0.18
N PRO A 41 20.76 12.17 0.49
CA PRO A 41 21.90 12.74 1.22
C PRO A 41 22.62 13.90 0.51
N TYR A 42 22.48 14.01 -0.81
CA TYR A 42 23.06 15.09 -1.62
C TYR A 42 22.18 16.33 -1.69
N LEU A 43 20.89 16.23 -1.34
CA LEU A 43 19.99 17.36 -1.38
C LEU A 43 20.31 18.33 -0.21
N PRO A 44 20.57 19.62 -0.51
CA PRO A 44 20.77 20.61 0.54
C PRO A 44 19.46 20.83 1.30
N GLY A 45 19.55 20.98 2.62
CA GLY A 45 18.37 21.24 3.45
C GLY A 45 17.75 22.61 3.15
N ARG A 46 16.47 22.81 3.51
CA ARG A 46 15.83 24.15 3.44
C ARG A 46 16.66 25.18 4.22
N ARG A 47 16.92 26.33 3.59
CA ARG A 47 17.68 27.50 4.11
C ARG A 47 19.20 27.29 4.28
N GLY A 48 19.91 26.93 3.22
CA GLY A 48 21.38 26.96 3.19
C GLY A 48 22.05 25.98 4.15
N ARG A 49 21.31 24.99 4.66
CA ARG A 49 21.83 23.99 5.60
C ARG A 49 22.71 23.01 4.83
N ARG A 50 23.92 22.78 5.34
CA ARG A 50 24.89 21.85 4.76
C ARG A 50 24.23 20.48 4.50
N PRO A 51 24.51 19.83 3.35
CA PRO A 51 23.94 18.53 3.01
C PRO A 51 24.26 17.48 4.08
N MET A 52 23.40 16.47 4.22
CA MET A 52 23.57 15.41 5.23
C MET A 52 24.90 14.68 5.09
N MET A 53 25.40 14.54 3.86
CA MET A 53 26.71 13.95 3.58
C MET A 53 27.87 14.66 4.31
N GLU A 54 27.85 16.00 4.37
CA GLU A 54 28.91 16.79 5.00
C GLU A 54 28.88 16.72 6.53
N SER A 55 27.69 16.55 7.12
CA SER A 55 27.54 16.59 8.57
C SER A 55 27.68 15.22 9.23
N TRP A 56 27.18 14.15 8.60
CA TRP A 56 27.06 12.83 9.23
C TRP A 56 27.94 11.76 8.59
N LYS A 57 28.77 12.10 7.58
CA LYS A 57 29.41 11.17 6.65
C LYS A 57 28.38 10.41 5.80
N TYR A 58 28.72 10.19 4.53
CA TYR A 58 27.80 9.69 3.52
C TYR A 58 27.08 8.39 3.90
N HIS A 59 27.80 7.39 4.39
CA HIS A 59 27.25 6.07 4.70
C HIS A 59 26.19 6.12 5.82
N TYR A 60 26.38 6.93 6.85
CA TYR A 60 25.38 7.10 7.90
C TYR A 60 24.15 7.85 7.41
N ALA A 61 24.32 8.84 6.53
CA ALA A 61 23.20 9.55 5.92
C ALA A 61 22.35 8.65 5.01
N VAL A 62 22.99 7.81 4.19
CA VAL A 62 22.30 6.81 3.34
C VAL A 62 21.54 5.80 4.21
N LEU A 63 22.18 5.26 5.25
CA LEU A 63 21.53 4.32 6.18
C LEU A 63 20.31 4.92 6.85
N PHE A 64 20.41 6.16 7.33
CA PHE A 64 19.29 6.86 7.96
C PHE A 64 18.12 7.04 6.99
N CYS A 65 18.39 7.50 5.77
CA CYS A 65 17.36 7.64 4.73
C CYS A 65 16.73 6.29 4.38
N ALA A 66 17.53 5.22 4.25
CA ALA A 66 17.03 3.89 3.95
C ALA A 66 16.09 3.36 5.05
N VAL A 67 16.44 3.56 6.33
CA VAL A 67 15.59 3.17 7.47
C VAL A 67 14.28 3.93 7.47
N ILE A 68 14.31 5.26 7.28
CA ILE A 68 13.07 6.06 7.21
C ILE A 68 12.18 5.59 6.07
N ILE A 69 12.74 5.39 4.88
CA ILE A 69 11.98 4.93 3.71
C ILE A 69 11.38 3.54 3.98
N ALA A 70 12.13 2.63 4.61
CA ALA A 70 11.62 1.31 4.97
C ALA A 70 10.43 1.39 5.93
N ILE A 71 10.50 2.24 6.96
CA ILE A 71 9.39 2.48 7.91
C ILE A 71 8.17 3.04 7.19
N VAL A 72 8.35 4.06 6.36
CA VAL A 72 7.25 4.69 5.60
C VAL A 72 6.58 3.68 4.66
N LEU A 73 7.37 2.85 3.97
CA LEU A 73 6.85 1.79 3.11
C LEU A 73 6.07 0.74 3.91
N ALA A 74 6.58 0.31 5.06
CA ALA A 74 5.92 -0.68 5.91
C ALA A 74 4.57 -0.17 6.45
N ILE A 75 4.52 1.07 6.93
CA ILE A 75 3.29 1.70 7.43
C ILE A 75 2.28 1.86 6.28
N SER A 76 2.70 2.45 5.16
CA SER A 76 1.84 2.70 4.01
C SER A 76 1.24 1.40 3.46
N TYR A 77 2.06 0.35 3.35
CA TYR A 77 1.60 -0.96 2.92
C TYR A 77 0.59 -1.59 3.89
N SER A 78 0.87 -1.50 5.19
CA SER A 78 -0.01 -2.06 6.23
C SER A 78 -1.37 -1.36 6.26
N MET A 79 -1.39 -0.03 6.14
CA MET A 79 -2.63 0.76 6.08
C MET A 79 -3.47 0.39 4.84
N ASP A 80 -2.83 0.34 3.67
CA ASP A 80 -3.50 -0.02 2.42
C ASP A 80 -4.06 -1.44 2.44
N LYS A 81 -3.28 -2.40 2.96
CA LYS A 81 -3.72 -3.79 3.12
C LYS A 81 -4.93 -3.86 4.04
N THR A 82 -4.88 -3.20 5.19
CA THR A 82 -5.98 -3.16 6.16
C THR A 82 -7.25 -2.56 5.54
N LYS A 83 -7.12 -1.48 4.75
CA LYS A 83 -8.25 -0.85 4.05
C LYS A 83 -8.89 -1.80 3.04
N LEU A 84 -8.08 -2.51 2.25
CA LEU A 84 -8.58 -3.48 1.27
C LEU A 84 -9.23 -4.71 1.94
N GLU A 85 -8.66 -5.20 3.03
CA GLU A 85 -9.23 -6.31 3.80
C GLU A 85 -10.59 -5.94 4.42
N LYS A 86 -10.73 -4.72 4.96
CA LYS A 86 -12.01 -4.21 5.46
C LYS A 86 -13.06 -4.15 4.35
N ASN A 87 -12.71 -3.64 3.17
CA ASN A 87 -13.60 -3.60 2.01
C ASN A 87 -14.02 -5.01 1.57
N LEU A 88 -13.08 -5.97 1.53
CA LEU A 88 -13.39 -7.37 1.20
C LEU A 88 -14.35 -8.00 2.21
N ARG A 89 -14.19 -7.74 3.50
CA ARG A 89 -15.12 -8.23 4.54
C ARG A 89 -16.51 -7.64 4.36
N ALA A 90 -16.62 -6.35 4.10
CA ALA A 90 -17.90 -5.69 3.85
C ALA A 90 -18.62 -6.25 2.62
N LEU A 91 -17.88 -6.47 1.51
CA LEU A 91 -18.44 -7.04 0.28
C LEU A 91 -18.90 -8.49 0.48
N LYS A 92 -18.14 -9.31 1.21
CA LYS A 92 -18.55 -10.68 1.57
C LYS A 92 -19.82 -10.70 2.42
N LEU A 93 -19.91 -9.81 3.41
CA LEU A 93 -21.11 -9.68 4.24
C LEU A 93 -22.34 -9.29 3.39
N ARG A 94 -22.16 -8.33 2.48
CA ARG A 94 -23.22 -7.91 1.54
C ARG A 94 -23.69 -9.07 0.66
N LYS A 95 -22.76 -9.89 0.14
CA LYS A 95 -23.10 -11.10 -0.62
C LYS A 95 -23.95 -12.07 0.22
N TYR A 96 -23.50 -12.36 1.44
CA TYR A 96 -24.21 -13.26 2.36
C TYR A 96 -25.63 -12.79 2.68
N LEU A 97 -25.83 -11.50 2.95
CA LEU A 97 -27.16 -10.93 3.23
C LEU A 97 -28.11 -11.03 2.02
N ILE A 98 -27.58 -10.87 0.80
CA ILE A 98 -28.37 -11.02 -0.44
C ILE A 98 -28.76 -12.49 -0.65
N GLU A 99 -27.87 -13.44 -0.36
CA GLU A 99 -28.14 -14.87 -0.45
C GLU A 99 -29.19 -15.33 0.58
N GLN A 100 -29.10 -14.88 1.84
CA GLN A 100 -30.14 -15.16 2.84
C GLN A 100 -31.51 -14.62 2.43
N LYS A 101 -31.58 -13.36 1.98
CA LYS A 101 -32.85 -12.77 1.49
C LYS A 101 -33.47 -13.55 0.33
N ARG A 102 -32.67 -14.31 -0.43
CA ARG A 102 -33.17 -15.20 -1.48
C ARG A 102 -33.80 -16.46 -0.93
N GLN A 103 -33.20 -17.05 0.10
CA GLN A 103 -33.68 -18.28 0.72
C GLN A 103 -34.96 -18.05 1.53
N THR A 104 -35.15 -16.88 2.12
CA THR A 104 -36.38 -16.55 2.89
C THR A 104 -37.57 -16.18 2.00
N LYS A 105 -37.37 -15.96 0.70
CA LYS A 105 -38.41 -15.51 -0.24
C LYS A 105 -38.92 -16.61 -1.17
N ASN A 106 -38.31 -17.79 -1.09
CA ASN A 106 -38.76 -19.05 -1.69
C ASN A 106 -39.33 -19.93 -0.59
#